data_AF-W9DX55-F1
#
_entry.id   AF-W9DX55-F1
#
_cell.length_a   1.000
_cell.length_b   1.000
_cell.length_c   1.000
_cell.angle_alpha   90.00
_cell.angle_beta   90.00
_cell.angle_gamma   90.00
#
_symmetry.space_group_name_H-M   'P 1'
#
loop_
_entity.id
_entity.type
_entity.pdbx_description
1 polymer ?
#
loop_
_entity_poly.entity_id
_entity_poly.type
_entity_poly.pdbx_seq_one_letter_code
_entity_poly.pdbx_strand_id
1 'polypeptide(L)'
;MKRRSFSIGKNYVAQIYTLEALIAATIIVGVLIFSIQATSLTPLTSSTANAHVETHLYTIGQDILNSLDYSQNDEDSDLKKDILNWDGDSYSWNSVTYVRTNKTLVNSSTADMLETIIVPRGIAHNVEITWIDNNGNTIVLPYIYNGEPSNNAVVVSKKVLLSDSDMQTPSQFATTTGIGDMDTNTDFYSLIDVRLTLWRM
;
A
#
# COMPACT_ATOMS: atom_id res chain seq x y z
N MET A 1 -14.03 90.22 -22.95
CA MET A 1 -13.09 89.41 -22.14
C MET A 1 -13.78 88.09 -21.79
N LYS A 2 -13.50 86.99 -22.51
CA LYS A 2 -14.27 85.73 -22.45
C LYS A 2 -13.50 84.72 -21.58
N ARG A 3 -13.98 84.45 -20.36
CA ARG A 3 -13.38 83.45 -19.45
C ARG A 3 -13.54 82.04 -20.07
N ARG A 4 -12.43 81.35 -20.32
CA ARG A 4 -12.42 79.91 -20.62
C ARG A 4 -12.51 79.16 -19.28
N SER A 5 -13.58 78.39 -19.07
CA SER A 5 -13.62 77.41 -17.99
C SER A 5 -12.85 76.17 -18.41
N PHE A 6 -11.93 75.72 -17.56
CA PHE A 6 -11.07 74.56 -17.81
C PHE A 6 -11.80 73.30 -17.29
N SER A 7 -12.19 72.41 -18.20
CA SER A 7 -12.91 71.16 -17.90
C SER A 7 -11.94 70.10 -17.35
N ILE A 8 -11.67 70.13 -16.04
CA ILE A 8 -10.81 69.16 -15.34
C ILE A 8 -11.51 67.81 -15.10
N GLY A 9 -12.85 67.77 -15.10
CA GLY A 9 -13.62 66.59 -14.68
C GLY A 9 -13.61 65.39 -15.62
N LYS A 10 -13.43 65.58 -16.93
CA LYS A 10 -13.52 64.48 -17.92
C LYS A 10 -12.35 63.48 -17.84
N ASN A 11 -11.16 63.94 -17.48
CA ASN A 11 -9.96 63.08 -17.44
C ASN A 11 -9.94 62.17 -16.21
N TYR A 12 -10.46 62.64 -15.08
CA TYR A 12 -10.54 61.85 -13.85
C TYR A 12 -11.53 60.68 -13.99
N VAL A 13 -12.67 60.93 -14.63
CA VAL A 13 -13.67 59.91 -14.95
C VAL A 13 -13.11 58.84 -15.88
N ALA A 14 -12.35 59.24 -16.92
CA ALA A 14 -11.69 58.29 -17.82
C ALA A 14 -10.63 57.43 -17.11
N GLN A 15 -9.86 58.02 -16.19
CA GLN A 15 -8.85 57.30 -15.39
C GLN A 15 -9.48 56.29 -14.41
N ILE A 16 -10.61 56.64 -13.79
CA ILE A 16 -11.36 55.73 -12.93
C ILE A 16 -11.84 54.51 -13.72
N TYR A 17 -12.39 54.70 -14.92
CA TYR A 17 -12.83 53.57 -15.75
C TYR A 17 -11.67 52.65 -16.16
N THR A 18 -10.47 53.18 -16.41
CA THR A 18 -9.30 52.33 -16.68
C THR A 18 -8.84 51.54 -15.45
N LEU A 19 -8.92 52.13 -14.25
CA LEU A 19 -8.59 51.45 -13.00
C LEU A 19 -9.62 50.37 -12.67
N GLU A 20 -10.91 50.67 -12.86
CA GLU A 20 -12.01 49.74 -12.68
C GLU A 20 -11.90 48.55 -13.62
N ALA A 21 -11.60 48.79 -14.91
CA ALA A 21 -11.36 47.72 -15.88
C ALA A 21 -10.17 46.83 -15.49
N LEU A 22 -9.09 47.42 -14.96
CA LEU A 22 -7.93 46.67 -14.49
C LEU A 22 -8.27 45.81 -13.26
N ILE A 23 -9.01 46.36 -12.29
CA ILE A 23 -9.46 45.63 -11.10
C ILE A 23 -10.41 44.51 -11.50
N ALA A 24 -11.38 44.79 -12.39
CA ALA A 24 -12.31 43.79 -12.90
C ALA A 24 -11.58 42.66 -13.64
N ALA A 25 -10.61 42.98 -14.50
CA ALA A 25 -9.79 41.98 -15.18
C ALA A 25 -9.00 41.12 -14.18
N THR A 26 -8.44 41.74 -13.13
CA THR A 26 -7.71 41.03 -12.07
C THR A 26 -8.63 40.09 -11.28
N ILE A 27 -9.85 40.54 -10.96
CA ILE A 27 -10.86 39.71 -10.29
C ILE A 27 -11.26 38.53 -11.18
N ILE A 28 -11.52 38.76 -12.47
CA ILE A 28 -11.89 37.70 -13.41
C ILE A 28 -10.77 36.67 -13.53
N VAL A 29 -9.51 37.11 -13.68
CA VAL A 29 -8.36 36.20 -13.72
C VAL A 29 -8.23 35.42 -12.41
N GLY A 30 -8.42 36.08 -11.26
CA GLY A 30 -8.41 35.42 -9.95
C GLY A 30 -9.50 34.34 -9.82
N VAL A 31 -10.73 34.63 -10.27
CA VAL A 31 -11.84 33.66 -10.29
C VAL A 31 -11.52 32.48 -11.21
N LEU A 32 -10.96 32.72 -12.41
CA LEU A 32 -10.58 31.67 -13.34
C LEU A 32 -9.52 30.74 -12.75
N ILE A 33 -8.46 31.30 -12.15
CA ILE A 33 -7.41 30.51 -11.49
C ILE A 33 -8.01 29.66 -10.37
N PHE A 34 -8.86 30.25 -9.53
CA PHE A 34 -9.52 29.52 -8.44
C PHE A 34 -10.42 28.39 -8.95
N SER A 35 -11.20 28.62 -10.03
CA SER A 35 -12.05 27.60 -10.65
C SER A 35 -11.24 26.45 -11.26
N ILE A 36 -10.10 26.73 -11.89
CA ILE A 36 -9.22 25.69 -12.44
C ILE A 36 -8.58 24.86 -11.31
N GLN A 37 -8.18 25.49 -10.20
CA GLN A 37 -7.65 24.75 -9.05
C GLN A 37 -8.73 23.90 -8.38
N ALA A 38 -9.96 24.39 -8.27
CA ALA A 38 -11.08 23.65 -7.68
C ALA A 38 -11.43 22.36 -8.45
N THR A 39 -11.25 22.35 -9.78
CA THR A 39 -11.47 21.16 -10.62
C THR A 39 -10.32 20.15 -10.53
N SER A 40 -9.10 20.58 -10.20
CA SER A 40 -7.97 19.68 -9.94
C SER A 40 -8.10 18.93 -8.60
N LEU A 41 -8.83 19.53 -7.64
CA LEU A 41 -8.91 19.02 -6.26
C LEU A 41 -10.14 18.13 -5.98
N THR A 42 -11.03 17.95 -6.95
CA THR A 42 -12.24 17.15 -6.78
C THR A 42 -12.21 15.95 -7.74
N PRO A 43 -12.12 14.71 -7.24
CA PRO A 43 -12.20 13.54 -8.12
C PRO A 43 -13.54 13.55 -8.85
N LEU A 44 -13.48 13.68 -10.18
CA LEU A 44 -14.64 13.94 -11.04
C LEU A 44 -15.65 12.78 -11.08
N THR A 45 -15.28 11.59 -10.59
CA THR A 45 -16.16 10.42 -10.44
C THR A 45 -15.74 9.53 -9.25
N SER A 46 -16.69 8.77 -8.69
CA SER A 46 -16.40 7.73 -7.67
C SER A 46 -15.36 6.70 -8.16
N SER A 47 -15.29 6.46 -9.47
CA SER A 47 -14.34 5.51 -10.07
C SER A 47 -12.90 6.03 -10.01
N THR A 48 -12.69 7.33 -10.25
CA THR A 48 -11.35 7.95 -10.13
C THR A 48 -10.89 8.05 -8.68
N ALA A 49 -11.81 8.25 -7.73
CA ALA A 49 -11.50 8.21 -6.31
C ALA A 49 -11.13 6.79 -5.85
N ASN A 50 -11.87 5.76 -6.30
CA ASN A 50 -11.55 4.37 -6.00
C ASN A 50 -10.20 3.94 -6.58
N ALA A 51 -9.91 4.30 -7.84
CA ALA A 51 -8.63 4.01 -8.47
C ALA A 51 -7.45 4.67 -7.72
N HIS A 52 -7.64 5.89 -7.20
CA HIS A 52 -6.62 6.56 -6.38
C HIS A 52 -6.37 5.83 -5.06
N VAL A 53 -7.44 5.37 -4.39
CA VAL A 53 -7.32 4.58 -3.15
C VAL A 53 -6.64 3.24 -3.42
N GLU A 54 -7.02 2.54 -4.48
CA GLU A 54 -6.39 1.27 -4.88
C GLU A 54 -4.89 1.46 -5.18
N THR A 55 -4.53 2.52 -5.91
CA THR A 55 -3.13 2.86 -6.17
C THR A 55 -2.38 3.15 -4.87
N HIS A 56 -3.00 3.84 -3.91
CA HIS A 56 -2.38 4.12 -2.63
C HIS A 56 -2.17 2.86 -1.79
N LEU A 57 -3.16 1.96 -1.74
CA LEU A 57 -3.05 0.67 -1.08
C LEU A 57 -1.97 -0.21 -1.72
N TYR A 58 -1.86 -0.18 -3.04
CA TYR A 58 -0.82 -0.90 -3.78
C TYR A 58 0.56 -0.42 -3.36
N THR A 59 0.79 0.90 -3.35
CA THR A 59 2.08 1.47 -2.94
C THR A 59 2.41 1.12 -1.49
N ILE A 60 1.46 1.26 -0.55
CA ILE A 60 1.67 0.90 0.85
C ILE A 60 2.03 -0.59 1.00
N GLY A 61 1.27 -1.48 0.37
CA GLY A 61 1.54 -2.91 0.45
C GLY A 61 2.90 -3.27 -0.14
N GLN A 62 3.25 -2.66 -1.28
CA GLN A 62 4.54 -2.87 -1.93
C GLN A 62 5.70 -2.38 -1.06
N ASP A 63 5.55 -1.23 -0.40
CA ASP A 63 6.54 -0.66 0.51
C ASP A 63 6.73 -1.54 1.75
N ILE A 64 5.64 -2.08 2.31
CA ILE A 64 5.69 -3.04 3.43
C ILE A 64 6.51 -4.28 3.03
N LEU A 65 6.14 -4.94 1.93
CA LEU A 65 6.85 -6.15 1.49
C LEU A 65 8.31 -5.87 1.12
N ASN A 66 8.60 -4.72 0.50
CA ASN A 66 9.97 -4.34 0.18
C ASN A 66 10.80 -4.03 1.43
N SER A 67 10.19 -3.42 2.44
CA SER A 67 10.86 -3.17 3.71
C SER A 67 11.16 -4.46 4.47
N LEU A 68 10.24 -5.43 4.45
CA LEU A 68 10.42 -6.74 5.10
C LEU A 68 11.40 -7.63 4.33
N ASP A 69 11.46 -7.50 3.01
CA ASP A 69 12.42 -8.22 2.17
C ASP A 69 13.83 -7.63 2.22
N TYR A 70 13.99 -6.42 2.77
CA TYR A 70 15.29 -5.78 2.87
C TYR A 70 16.17 -6.52 3.89
N SER A 71 17.40 -6.85 3.48
CA SER A 71 18.43 -7.47 4.30
C SER A 71 19.65 -6.55 4.38
N GLN A 72 20.26 -6.45 5.57
CA GLN A 72 21.55 -5.78 5.78
C GLN A 72 22.60 -6.81 6.19
N ASN A 73 23.81 -6.69 5.62
CA ASN A 73 25.02 -7.39 6.09
C ASN A 73 24.91 -8.93 6.19
N ASP A 74 24.47 -9.57 5.11
CA ASP A 74 24.38 -11.04 4.98
C ASP A 74 23.41 -11.71 5.98
N GLU A 75 22.57 -10.95 6.68
CA GLU A 75 21.49 -11.54 7.48
C GLU A 75 20.27 -11.87 6.63
N ASP A 76 19.51 -12.89 7.02
CA ASP A 76 18.22 -13.16 6.40
C ASP A 76 17.27 -11.98 6.56
N SER A 77 16.50 -11.70 5.49
CA SER A 77 15.46 -10.70 5.51
C SER A 77 14.37 -11.06 6.53
N ASP A 78 13.70 -10.05 7.06
CA ASP A 78 12.62 -10.25 8.03
C ASP A 78 11.50 -11.12 7.45
N LEU A 79 11.20 -10.93 6.16
CA LEU A 79 10.22 -11.74 5.45
C LEU A 79 10.64 -13.21 5.36
N LYS A 80 11.93 -13.48 5.11
CA LYS A 80 12.45 -14.84 5.09
C LYS A 80 12.43 -15.47 6.49
N LYS A 81 12.85 -14.74 7.52
CA LYS A 81 12.81 -15.19 8.92
C LYS A 81 11.39 -15.56 9.36
N ASP A 82 10.40 -14.77 8.96
CA ASP A 82 8.99 -15.05 9.24
C ASP A 82 8.51 -16.34 8.58
N ILE A 83 8.91 -16.62 7.34
CA ILE A 83 8.58 -17.86 6.63
C ILE A 83 9.27 -19.07 7.29
N LEU A 84 10.53 -18.94 7.69
CA LEU A 84 11.28 -20.02 8.34
C LEU A 84 10.73 -20.37 9.73
N ASN A 85 10.19 -19.39 10.44
CA ASN A 85 9.57 -19.57 11.76
C ASN A 85 8.08 -19.93 11.69
N TRP A 86 7.49 -19.97 10.49
CA TRP A 86 6.09 -20.27 10.31
C TRP A 86 5.79 -21.73 10.65
N ASP A 87 4.61 -21.94 11.25
CA ASP A 87 4.16 -23.22 11.77
C ASP A 87 3.11 -23.91 10.89
N GLY A 88 2.87 -23.40 9.68
CA GLY A 88 1.85 -23.93 8.76
C GLY A 88 0.42 -23.51 9.07
N ASP A 89 0.20 -22.74 10.15
CA ASP A 89 -1.12 -22.32 10.61
C ASP A 89 -1.46 -20.88 10.20
N SER A 90 -2.77 -20.57 10.23
CA SER A 90 -3.29 -19.23 9.94
C SER A 90 -3.68 -18.47 11.20
N TYR A 91 -3.32 -17.19 11.27
CA TYR A 91 -3.62 -16.31 12.40
C TYR A 91 -4.62 -15.21 12.02
N SER A 92 -5.42 -14.76 12.99
CA SER A 92 -6.44 -13.73 12.79
C SER A 92 -6.31 -12.62 13.82
N TRP A 93 -6.61 -11.39 13.44
CA TRP A 93 -6.57 -10.23 14.31
C TRP A 93 -7.76 -10.23 15.29
N ASN A 94 -7.48 -10.23 16.60
CA ASN A 94 -8.53 -10.20 17.64
C ASN A 94 -8.76 -8.82 18.28
N SER A 95 -8.31 -7.74 17.63
CA SER A 95 -8.28 -6.35 18.16
C SER A 95 -7.11 -6.02 19.09
N VAL A 96 -6.30 -6.99 19.50
CA VAL A 96 -5.11 -6.77 20.34
C VAL A 96 -3.87 -7.35 19.70
N THR A 97 -3.96 -8.55 19.15
CA THR A 97 -2.84 -9.25 18.54
C THR A 97 -3.36 -10.31 17.55
N TYR A 98 -2.45 -10.93 16.80
CA TYR A 98 -2.77 -12.03 15.91
C TYR A 98 -2.82 -13.34 16.70
N VAL A 99 -3.97 -13.99 16.69
CA VAL A 99 -4.20 -15.22 17.45
C VAL A 99 -4.86 -16.29 16.61
N ARG A 100 -4.64 -17.53 17.04
CA ARG A 100 -5.34 -18.72 16.59
C ARG A 100 -5.68 -19.57 17.80
N THR A 101 -6.97 -19.68 18.13
CA THR A 101 -7.51 -20.49 19.24
C THR A 101 -6.79 -20.29 20.59
N ASN A 102 -5.65 -20.94 20.81
CA ASN A 102 -4.84 -20.89 22.05
C ASN A 102 -3.37 -20.49 21.79
N LYS A 103 -3.05 -19.98 20.60
CA LYS A 103 -1.71 -19.57 20.20
C LYS A 103 -1.74 -18.12 19.74
N THR A 104 -0.74 -17.37 20.17
CA THR A 104 -0.49 -16.00 19.71
C THR A 104 0.68 -16.05 18.74
N LEU A 105 0.57 -15.30 17.65
CA LEU A 105 1.69 -15.11 16.73
C LEU A 105 2.74 -14.24 17.44
N VAL A 106 3.94 -14.77 17.59
CA VAL A 106 5.07 -14.11 18.23
C VAL A 106 6.26 -14.13 17.28
N ASN A 107 7.16 -13.16 17.40
CA ASN A 107 8.36 -13.04 16.57
C ASN A 107 8.06 -12.98 15.06
N SER A 108 7.05 -12.21 14.68
CA SER A 108 6.66 -12.01 13.29
C SER A 108 6.79 -10.55 12.92
N SER A 109 7.85 -10.22 12.17
CA SER A 109 8.09 -8.84 11.73
C SER A 109 6.97 -8.36 10.80
N THR A 110 6.41 -9.27 10.00
CA THR A 110 5.23 -9.04 9.15
C THR A 110 4.03 -8.66 9.99
N ALA A 111 3.74 -9.39 11.07
CA ALA A 111 2.62 -9.09 11.96
C ALA A 111 2.80 -7.72 12.63
N ASP A 112 4.00 -7.43 13.15
CA ASP A 112 4.33 -6.16 13.81
C ASP A 112 4.18 -4.97 12.85
N MET A 113 4.63 -5.12 11.60
CA MET A 113 4.51 -4.07 10.58
C MET A 113 3.05 -3.83 10.18
N LEU A 114 2.24 -4.88 10.05
CA LEU A 114 0.81 -4.77 9.75
C LEU A 114 0.03 -4.17 10.93
N GLU A 115 0.34 -4.55 12.17
CA GLU A 115 -0.23 -3.95 13.37
C GLU A 115 0.10 -2.47 13.48
N THR A 116 1.32 -2.06 13.10
CA THR A 116 1.77 -0.68 13.20
C THR A 116 1.19 0.20 12.08
N ILE A 117 1.07 -0.33 10.87
CA ILE A 117 0.75 0.47 9.67
C ILE A 117 -0.70 0.27 9.22
N ILE A 118 -1.17 -0.96 9.14
CA ILE A 118 -2.44 -1.29 8.47
C ILE A 118 -3.62 -1.22 9.45
N VAL A 119 -3.49 -1.86 10.62
CA VAL A 119 -4.55 -1.93 11.63
C VAL A 119 -5.05 -0.55 12.08
N PRO A 120 -4.20 0.45 12.40
CA PRO A 120 -4.67 1.75 12.89
C PRO A 120 -5.40 2.57 11.83
N ARG A 121 -5.20 2.21 10.55
CA ARG A 121 -5.87 2.84 9.40
C ARG A 121 -7.20 2.18 9.06
N GLY A 122 -7.60 1.12 9.78
CA GLY A 122 -8.85 0.38 9.54
C GLY A 122 -8.87 -0.34 8.19
N ILE A 123 -7.69 -0.70 7.67
CA ILE A 123 -7.54 -1.47 6.45
C ILE A 123 -7.54 -2.95 6.86
N ALA A 124 -8.36 -3.76 6.19
CA ALA A 124 -8.36 -5.21 6.34
C ALA A 124 -7.26 -5.82 5.47
N HIS A 125 -6.69 -6.92 5.94
CA HIS A 125 -5.57 -7.55 5.26
C HIS A 125 -5.51 -9.06 5.45
N ASN A 126 -5.03 -9.74 4.42
CA ASN A 126 -4.64 -11.15 4.45
C ASN A 126 -3.20 -11.28 3.96
N VAL A 127 -2.46 -12.21 4.56
CA VAL A 127 -1.15 -12.63 4.07
C VAL A 127 -1.24 -14.11 3.74
N GLU A 128 -0.92 -14.45 2.50
CA GLU A 128 -0.94 -15.82 2.01
C GLU A 128 0.45 -16.19 1.52
N ILE A 129 0.85 -17.42 1.82
CA ILE A 129 2.10 -18.02 1.38
C ILE A 129 1.75 -18.96 0.24
N THR A 130 2.32 -18.69 -0.93
CA THR A 130 2.10 -19.48 -2.14
C THR A 130 3.40 -20.10 -2.60
N TRP A 131 3.39 -21.38 -2.96
CA TRP A 131 4.55 -22.03 -3.57
C TRP A 131 4.11 -23.07 -4.59
N ILE A 132 5.07 -23.61 -5.33
CA ILE A 132 4.84 -24.70 -6.27
C ILE A 132 5.36 -25.98 -5.62
N ASP A 133 4.54 -27.04 -5.59
CA ASP A 133 4.95 -28.35 -5.08
C ASP A 133 5.80 -29.14 -6.11
N ASN A 134 6.36 -30.27 -5.69
CA ASN A 134 7.17 -31.14 -6.55
C ASN A 134 6.40 -31.73 -7.75
N ASN A 135 5.06 -31.64 -7.74
CA ASN A 135 4.20 -32.08 -8.84
C ASN A 135 3.82 -30.92 -9.79
N GLY A 136 4.28 -29.69 -9.52
CA GLY A 136 3.95 -28.49 -10.29
C GLY A 136 2.62 -27.84 -9.91
N ASN A 137 1.96 -28.25 -8.82
CA ASN A 137 0.74 -27.63 -8.34
C ASN A 137 1.05 -26.37 -7.52
N THR A 138 0.27 -25.32 -7.73
CA THR A 138 0.31 -24.13 -6.87
C THR A 138 -0.44 -24.42 -5.58
N ILE A 139 0.28 -24.36 -4.46
CA ILE A 139 -0.29 -24.47 -3.11
C ILE A 139 -0.38 -23.07 -2.52
N VAL A 140 -1.52 -22.74 -1.91
CA VAL A 140 -1.77 -21.46 -1.24
C VAL A 140 -2.23 -21.76 0.18
N LEU A 141 -1.49 -21.25 1.17
CA LEU A 141 -1.89 -21.34 2.57
C LEU A 141 -1.93 -19.94 3.21
N PRO A 142 -2.97 -19.65 4.01
CA PRO A 142 -3.07 -18.37 4.71
C PRO A 142 -2.12 -18.34 5.91
N TYR A 143 -1.26 -17.34 5.96
CA TYR A 143 -0.45 -17.01 7.14
C TYR A 143 -1.23 -16.09 8.09
N ILE A 144 -1.84 -15.04 7.55
CA ILE A 144 -2.75 -14.14 8.25
C ILE A 144 -4.07 -14.07 7.48
N TYR A 145 -5.18 -14.30 8.18
CA TYR A 145 -6.51 -14.31 7.59
C TYR A 145 -7.53 -13.52 8.45
N ASN A 146 -7.99 -12.40 7.91
CA ASN A 146 -8.96 -11.49 8.52
C ASN A 146 -10.29 -11.41 7.74
N GLY A 147 -10.59 -12.43 6.94
CA GLY A 147 -11.86 -12.57 6.22
C GLY A 147 -11.72 -12.45 4.70
N GLU A 148 -12.86 -12.30 4.04
CA GLU A 148 -12.95 -12.28 2.58
C GLU A 148 -12.64 -10.89 2.02
N PRO A 149 -11.73 -10.77 1.03
CA PRO A 149 -11.45 -9.51 0.36
C PRO A 149 -12.68 -8.93 -0.35
N SER A 150 -12.82 -7.60 -0.35
CA SER A 150 -13.88 -6.92 -1.10
C SER A 150 -13.53 -6.78 -2.59
N ASN A 151 -14.50 -6.36 -3.42
CA ASN A 151 -14.30 -6.22 -4.86
C ASN A 151 -13.19 -5.23 -5.26
N ASN A 152 -12.78 -4.34 -4.34
CA ASN A 152 -11.72 -3.35 -4.52
C ASN A 152 -10.45 -3.72 -3.73
N ALA A 153 -10.27 -5.01 -3.44
CA ALA A 153 -9.06 -5.50 -2.81
C ALA A 153 -7.85 -5.36 -3.74
N VAL A 154 -6.74 -4.95 -3.16
CA VAL A 154 -5.47 -4.79 -3.84
C VAL A 154 -4.54 -5.90 -3.38
N VAL A 155 -3.91 -6.56 -4.35
CA VAL A 155 -2.99 -7.66 -4.10
C VAL A 155 -1.60 -7.21 -4.51
N VAL A 156 -0.64 -7.38 -3.61
CA VAL A 156 0.79 -7.22 -3.87
C VAL A 156 1.50 -8.50 -3.49
N SER A 157 2.61 -8.80 -4.15
CA SER A 157 3.32 -10.05 -3.93
C SER A 157 4.83 -9.84 -3.99
N LYS A 158 5.56 -10.60 -3.16
CA LYS A 158 7.02 -10.61 -3.15
C LYS A 158 7.52 -12.05 -3.07
N LYS A 159 8.46 -12.38 -3.95
CA LYS A 159 9.08 -13.69 -4.00
C LYS A 159 10.31 -13.74 -3.09
N VAL A 160 10.39 -14.78 -2.28
CA VAL A 160 11.48 -15.07 -1.35
C VAL A 160 12.07 -16.42 -1.71
N LEU A 161 13.38 -16.44 -1.90
CA LEU A 161 14.14 -17.68 -2.12
C LEU A 161 14.47 -18.32 -0.78
N LEU A 162 14.16 -19.61 -0.63
CA LEU A 162 14.64 -20.43 0.47
C LEU A 162 15.76 -21.34 -0.01
N SER A 163 16.86 -21.33 0.73
CA SER A 163 17.98 -22.26 0.54
C SER A 163 18.00 -23.34 1.62
N ASP A 164 18.61 -24.48 1.32
CA ASP A 164 18.85 -25.54 2.32
C ASP A 164 19.71 -25.04 3.47
N SER A 165 20.69 -24.18 3.19
CA SER A 165 21.54 -23.55 4.20
C SER A 165 20.78 -22.71 5.24
N ASP A 166 19.59 -22.23 4.88
CA ASP A 166 18.77 -21.38 5.75
C ASP A 166 18.07 -22.22 6.85
N MET A 167 18.01 -23.54 6.68
CA MET A 167 17.25 -24.44 7.54
C MET A 167 18.17 -25.37 8.33
N GLN A 168 18.00 -25.38 9.65
CA GLN A 168 18.70 -26.37 10.49
C GLN A 168 18.18 -27.79 10.28
N THR A 169 16.90 -27.96 9.94
CA THR A 169 16.27 -29.28 9.81
C THR A 169 15.18 -29.26 8.71
N PRO A 170 15.55 -29.41 7.43
CA PRO A 170 14.63 -29.29 6.30
C PRO A 170 13.45 -30.27 6.35
N SER A 171 13.64 -31.47 6.90
CA SER A 171 12.58 -32.49 7.05
C SER A 171 11.50 -32.08 8.07
N GLN A 172 11.90 -31.42 9.15
CA GLN A 172 10.96 -30.90 10.15
C GLN A 172 10.19 -29.71 9.60
N PHE A 173 10.86 -28.83 8.86
CA PHE A 173 10.22 -27.70 8.18
C PHE A 173 9.12 -28.19 7.23
N ALA A 174 9.44 -29.12 6.32
CA ALA A 174 8.46 -29.70 5.40
C ALA A 174 7.27 -30.36 6.10
N THR A 175 7.50 -31.03 7.23
CA THR A 175 6.41 -31.66 8.01
C THR A 175 5.52 -30.61 8.68
N THR A 176 6.09 -29.47 9.06
CA THR A 176 5.38 -28.41 9.79
C THR A 176 4.61 -27.49 8.84
N THR A 177 5.25 -26.99 7.79
CA THR A 177 4.67 -26.01 6.86
C THR A 177 4.03 -26.65 5.63
N GLY A 178 4.36 -27.91 5.32
CA GLY A 178 4.00 -28.56 4.08
C GLY A 178 4.84 -28.15 2.87
N ILE A 179 5.81 -27.24 3.05
CA ILE A 179 6.72 -26.79 1.99
C ILE A 179 7.86 -27.82 1.89
N GLY A 180 7.84 -28.62 0.82
CA GLY A 180 8.90 -29.60 0.56
C GLY A 180 10.08 -29.00 -0.20
N ASP A 181 11.21 -29.69 -0.11
CA ASP A 181 12.38 -29.46 -0.93
C ASP A 181 12.08 -29.80 -2.41
N MET A 182 12.32 -28.83 -3.28
CA MET A 182 12.12 -28.93 -4.73
C MET A 182 13.26 -29.66 -5.43
N ASP A 183 14.50 -29.52 -4.94
CA ASP A 183 15.67 -30.19 -5.52
C ASP A 183 16.71 -30.55 -4.46
N THR A 184 16.61 -31.79 -3.99
CA THR A 184 17.48 -32.40 -2.98
C THR A 184 18.96 -32.51 -3.38
N ASN A 185 19.35 -32.14 -4.60
CA ASN A 185 20.73 -32.20 -5.09
C ASN A 185 21.42 -30.83 -5.11
N THR A 186 20.68 -29.75 -4.94
CA THR A 186 21.20 -28.38 -4.98
C THR A 186 20.92 -27.69 -3.65
N ASP A 187 21.46 -26.49 -3.44
CA ASP A 187 21.12 -25.67 -2.26
C ASP A 187 19.75 -24.97 -2.40
N PHE A 188 19.06 -25.14 -3.52
CA PHE A 188 17.74 -24.54 -3.76
C PHE A 188 16.65 -25.38 -3.10
N TYR A 189 16.00 -24.82 -2.08
CA TYR A 189 14.91 -25.50 -1.39
C TYR A 189 13.56 -25.22 -2.04
N SER A 190 13.15 -23.94 -2.10
CA SER A 190 11.88 -23.55 -2.70
C SER A 190 11.83 -22.05 -3.00
N LEU A 191 10.91 -21.67 -3.90
CA LEU A 191 10.61 -20.27 -4.19
C LEU A 191 9.21 -19.94 -3.66
N ILE A 192 9.17 -19.13 -2.62
CA ILE A 192 7.95 -18.76 -1.91
C ILE A 192 7.46 -17.42 -2.41
N ASP A 193 6.18 -17.31 -2.73
CA ASP A 193 5.51 -16.08 -3.10
C ASP A 193 4.61 -15.62 -1.96
N VAL A 194 5.00 -14.56 -1.27
CA VAL A 194 4.22 -13.97 -0.19
C VAL A 194 3.27 -12.94 -0.79
N ARG A 195 1.98 -13.22 -0.67
CA ARG A 195 0.90 -12.42 -1.22
C ARG A 195 0.20 -11.66 -0.09
N LEU A 196 0.27 -10.33 -0.13
CA LEU A 196 -0.44 -9.44 0.77
C LEU A 196 -1.66 -8.87 0.05
N THR A 197 -2.84 -9.16 0.56
CA THR A 197 -4.11 -8.63 0.07
C THR A 197 -4.61 -7.57 1.05
N LEU A 198 -4.90 -6.37 0.57
CA LEU A 198 -5.37 -5.22 1.36
C LEU A 198 -6.70 -4.73 0.83
N TRP A 199 -7.66 -4.46 1.71
CA TRP A 199 -8.95 -3.87 1.32
C TRP A 199 -9.53 -3.02 2.44
N ARG A 200 -10.48 -2.17 2.08
CA ARG A 200 -11.25 -1.41 3.07
C ARG A 200 -12.48 -2.19 3.49
N MET A 201 -12.75 -2.18 4.80
CA MET A 201 -14.03 -2.60 5.37
C MET A 201 -15.12 -1.56 5.13
#